data_AF-A0A142X641-F1
#
_entry.id   AF-A0A142X641-F1
#
_cell.length_a   1.000
_cell.length_b   1.000
_cell.length_c   1.000
_cell.angle_alpha   90.00
_cell.angle_beta   90.00
_cell.angle_gamma   90.00
#
_symmetry.space_group_name_H-M   'P 1'
#
loop_
_entity.id
_entity.type
_entity.pdbx_description
1 polymer ?
#
loop_
_entity_poly.entity_id
_entity_poly.type
_entity_poly.pdbx_seq_one_letter_code
_entity_poly.pdbx_strand_id
1 'polypeptide(L)'
;MTRSLLILVVLAAGPLAGDEPKKPVAPAPESQGDAGSAKRAEEWTKRIDSLASKNTAPRLTRNNVIYEPSFPHDYDWEDQERVLEALNALAQCSDPELWDILIAHGEDQRYSFTARRFGPNAYNFSVGSACRMLAGEQLLWIGRMNSDPDSRGRPDVIVNLGLRDLDKWRSERREKALWELQVELLDKAALEVGKLERLSDDQKKALIAQIERRKDGISRSRKAIFIRVHLDSFDFYSKASQK
;
A
#
# COMPACT_ATOMS: atom_id res chain seq x y z
N MET A 1 -5.50 30.97 10.10
CA MET A 1 -5.36 30.00 9.00
C MET A 1 -3.96 29.41 9.04
N THR A 2 -3.79 28.28 9.71
CA THR A 2 -2.52 27.57 9.84
C THR A 2 -2.29 26.75 8.58
N ARG A 3 -1.31 27.13 7.76
CA ARG A 3 -0.90 26.35 6.58
C ARG A 3 -0.19 25.09 7.08
N SER A 4 -0.86 23.94 7.08
CA SER A 4 -0.20 22.64 7.23
C SER A 4 0.69 22.44 6.01
N LEU A 5 2.00 22.55 6.23
CA LEU A 5 3.02 22.35 5.21
C LEU A 5 3.15 20.84 4.98
N LEU A 6 2.50 20.31 3.95
CA LEU A 6 2.65 18.92 3.51
C LEU A 6 4.00 18.81 2.79
N ILE A 7 5.06 18.43 3.50
CA ILE A 7 6.37 18.22 2.87
C ILE A 7 6.38 16.80 2.29
N LEU A 8 6.26 16.74 0.96
CA LEU A 8 6.51 15.54 0.17
C LEU A 8 8.02 15.27 0.20
N VAL A 9 8.46 14.23 0.91
CA VAL A 9 9.85 13.77 0.83
C VAL A 9 10.04 13.10 -0.54
N VAL A 10 10.75 13.79 -1.44
CA VAL A 10 11.19 13.24 -2.72
C VAL A 10 12.24 12.17 -2.44
N LEU A 11 11.89 10.91 -2.72
CA LEU A 11 12.79 9.76 -2.61
C LEU A 11 13.83 9.80 -3.74
N ALA A 12 15.06 10.19 -3.42
CA ALA A 12 16.19 10.12 -4.35
C ALA A 12 16.60 8.65 -4.60
N ALA A 13 16.79 8.29 -5.87
CA ALA A 13 17.29 6.99 -6.29
C ALA A 13 18.82 6.92 -6.13
N GLY A 14 19.30 6.10 -5.21
CA GLY A 14 20.71 5.67 -5.14
C GLY A 14 20.93 4.35 -5.89
N PRO A 15 22.16 4.04 -6.34
CA PRO A 15 22.46 2.86 -7.14
C PRO A 15 22.44 1.57 -6.30
N LEU A 16 21.96 0.49 -6.91
CA LEU A 16 21.88 -0.86 -6.36
C LEU A 16 23.26 -1.52 -6.38
N ALA A 17 23.75 -1.96 -5.21
CA ALA A 17 24.92 -2.83 -5.09
C ALA A 17 24.53 -4.30 -5.30
N GLY A 18 25.48 -5.08 -5.85
CA GLY A 18 25.26 -6.36 -6.52
C GLY A 18 24.81 -7.54 -5.64
N ASP A 19 24.14 -8.48 -6.30
CA ASP A 19 23.56 -9.70 -5.75
C ASP A 19 24.62 -10.77 -5.45
N GLU A 20 24.60 -11.30 -4.22
CA GLU A 20 25.17 -12.60 -3.88
C GLU A 20 24.16 -13.74 -4.13
N PRO A 21 24.62 -14.94 -4.53
CA PRO A 21 23.75 -16.08 -4.78
C PRO A 21 23.10 -16.62 -3.49
N LYS A 22 21.76 -16.59 -3.43
CA LYS A 22 20.94 -17.08 -2.31
C LYS A 22 21.05 -18.61 -2.15
N LYS A 23 21.32 -19.07 -0.92
CA LYS A 23 21.16 -20.47 -0.49
C LYS A 23 19.71 -20.94 -0.63
N PRO A 24 19.46 -22.21 -0.97
CA PRO A 24 18.11 -22.77 -1.02
C PRO A 24 17.50 -22.78 0.38
N VAL A 25 16.38 -22.10 0.53
CA VAL A 25 15.66 -21.97 1.79
C VAL A 25 14.75 -23.19 1.96
N ALA A 26 14.86 -23.88 3.11
CA ALA A 26 14.03 -25.04 3.45
C ALA A 26 12.51 -24.73 3.36
N PRO A 27 11.63 -25.69 3.00
CA PRO A 27 10.20 -25.44 2.88
C PRO A 27 9.59 -25.03 4.23
N ALA A 28 8.66 -24.07 4.19
CA ALA A 28 7.88 -23.64 5.35
C ALA A 28 7.00 -24.80 5.85
N PRO A 29 6.66 -24.85 7.16
CA PRO A 29 5.77 -25.87 7.69
C PRO A 29 4.42 -25.79 6.98
N GLU A 30 4.06 -26.88 6.30
CA GLU A 30 2.75 -27.07 5.67
C GLU A 30 1.68 -26.97 6.76
N SER A 31 0.97 -25.85 6.82
CA SER A 31 -0.27 -25.79 7.58
C SER A 31 -1.23 -26.78 6.91
N GLN A 32 -1.83 -27.66 7.71
CA GLN A 32 -2.93 -28.50 7.25
C GLN A 32 -4.07 -27.57 6.83
N GLY A 33 -4.12 -27.26 5.53
CA GLY A 33 -5.06 -26.32 4.96
C GLY A 33 -6.48 -26.84 5.12
N ASP A 34 -7.25 -26.17 5.99
CA ASP A 34 -8.70 -26.34 6.03
C ASP A 34 -9.26 -26.08 4.62
N ALA A 35 -10.10 -26.97 4.11
CA ALA A 35 -10.79 -26.81 2.82
C ALA A 35 -11.51 -25.45 2.72
N GLY A 36 -11.89 -24.86 3.86
CA GLY A 36 -12.41 -23.48 3.93
C GLY A 36 -11.42 -22.40 3.48
N SER A 37 -10.13 -22.54 3.75
CA SER A 37 -9.10 -21.55 3.35
C SER A 37 -8.82 -21.61 1.85
N ALA A 38 -8.75 -22.81 1.25
CA ALA A 38 -8.56 -22.94 -0.20
C ALA A 38 -9.70 -22.30 -0.99
N LYS A 39 -10.95 -22.52 -0.57
CA LYS A 39 -12.12 -21.91 -1.19
C LYS A 39 -12.12 -20.38 -1.03
N ARG A 40 -11.75 -19.89 0.15
CA ARG A 40 -11.63 -18.45 0.41
C ARG A 40 -10.55 -17.81 -0.45
N ALA A 41 -9.41 -18.46 -0.61
CA ALA A 41 -8.34 -17.99 -1.48
C ALA A 41 -8.80 -17.88 -2.95
N GLU A 42 -9.54 -18.88 -3.45
CA GLU A 42 -10.13 -18.84 -4.79
C GLU A 42 -11.12 -17.67 -4.95
N GLU A 43 -11.95 -17.42 -3.93
CA GLU A 43 -12.88 -16.27 -3.92
C GLU A 43 -12.13 -14.93 -3.96
N TRP A 44 -11.02 -14.79 -3.23
CA TRP A 44 -10.18 -13.59 -3.27
C TRP A 44 -9.48 -13.42 -4.61
N THR A 45 -8.94 -14.48 -5.19
CA THR A 45 -8.35 -14.45 -6.54
C THR A 45 -9.37 -13.96 -7.57
N LYS A 46 -10.62 -14.46 -7.55
CA LYS A 46 -11.68 -14.00 -8.45
C LYS A 46 -12.01 -12.51 -8.28
N ARG A 47 -11.98 -12.00 -7.05
CA ARG A 47 -12.18 -10.57 -6.76
C ARG A 47 -11.01 -9.72 -7.26
N ILE A 48 -9.77 -10.20 -7.13
CA ILE A 48 -8.59 -9.55 -7.70
C ILE A 48 -8.62 -9.57 -9.22
N ASP A 49 -9.06 -10.67 -9.84
CA ASP A 49 -9.24 -10.76 -11.30
C ASP A 49 -10.26 -9.73 -11.82
N SER A 50 -11.21 -9.33 -10.99
CA SER A 50 -12.16 -8.26 -11.31
C SER A 50 -11.49 -6.87 -11.37
N LEU A 51 -10.24 -6.72 -10.94
CA LEU A 51 -9.47 -5.49 -11.16
C LEU A 51 -8.96 -5.37 -12.59
N ALA A 52 -8.89 -6.45 -13.37
CA ALA A 52 -8.46 -6.37 -14.75
C ALA A 52 -9.54 -5.67 -15.59
N SER A 53 -9.16 -4.57 -16.23
CA SER A 53 -10.04 -3.88 -17.17
C SER A 53 -9.98 -4.55 -18.54
N LYS A 54 -11.11 -4.51 -19.24
CA LYS A 54 -11.22 -4.91 -20.64
C LYS A 54 -10.74 -3.80 -21.58
N ASN A 55 -10.62 -2.57 -21.08
CA ASN A 55 -10.13 -1.44 -21.84
C ASN A 55 -8.66 -1.61 -22.19
N THR A 56 -8.27 -1.01 -23.32
CA THR A 56 -6.85 -0.75 -23.59
C THR A 56 -6.39 0.42 -22.72
N ALA A 57 -5.20 0.30 -22.14
CA ALA A 57 -4.62 1.37 -21.34
C ALA A 57 -4.51 2.68 -22.15
N PRO A 58 -5.02 3.81 -21.64
CA PRO A 58 -4.90 5.11 -22.29
C PRO A 58 -3.44 5.48 -22.57
N ARG A 59 -3.20 6.18 -23.68
CA ARG A 59 -1.85 6.67 -23.98
C ARG A 59 -1.54 7.85 -23.07
N LEU A 60 -0.48 7.76 -22.27
CA LEU A 60 0.01 8.90 -21.50
C LEU A 60 0.82 9.82 -22.43
N THR A 61 0.36 11.06 -22.57
CA THR A 61 1.02 12.10 -23.36
C THR A 61 1.59 13.16 -22.43
N ARG A 62 2.81 13.60 -22.73
CA ARG A 62 3.47 14.65 -21.95
C ARG A 62 2.99 16.01 -22.45
N ASN A 63 2.29 16.75 -21.59
CA ASN A 63 1.93 18.14 -21.80
C ASN A 63 2.74 19.01 -20.82
N ASN A 64 3.75 19.72 -21.33
CA ASN A 64 4.76 20.42 -20.53
C ASN A 64 5.50 19.49 -19.55
N VAL A 65 5.26 19.67 -18.25
CA VAL A 65 5.85 18.88 -17.15
C VAL A 65 4.89 17.83 -16.59
N ILE A 66 3.68 17.70 -17.16
CA ILE A 66 2.61 16.83 -16.66
C ILE A 66 2.34 15.72 -17.68
N TYR A 67 2.08 14.51 -17.20
CA TYR A 67 1.55 13.41 -18.01
C TYR A 67 0.03 13.38 -17.91
N GLU A 68 -0.64 13.50 -19.06
CA GLU A 68 -2.10 13.42 -19.19
C GLU A 68 -2.50 12.21 -20.04
N PRO A 69 -3.56 11.49 -19.66
CA PRO A 69 -4.05 10.36 -20.43
C PRO A 69 -4.89 10.83 -21.62
N SER A 70 -4.65 10.22 -22.77
CA SER A 70 -5.50 10.29 -23.95
C SER A 70 -6.29 8.99 -24.04
N PHE A 71 -7.56 9.06 -23.65
CA PHE A 71 -8.48 7.92 -23.67
C PHE A 71 -8.92 7.62 -25.11
N PRO A 72 -8.96 6.33 -25.52
CA PRO A 72 -9.59 5.91 -26.77
C PRO A 72 -11.05 6.38 -26.87
N HIS A 73 -11.53 6.61 -28.09
CA HIS A 73 -12.94 7.01 -28.30
C HIS A 73 -13.93 5.92 -27.87
N ASP A 74 -13.53 4.66 -27.99
CA ASP A 74 -14.28 3.46 -27.60
C ASP A 74 -13.99 3.01 -26.17
N TYR A 75 -13.36 3.85 -25.35
CA TYR A 75 -13.08 3.53 -23.95
C TYR A 75 -14.38 3.31 -23.17
N ASP A 76 -14.52 2.12 -22.58
CA ASP A 76 -15.67 1.69 -21.82
C ASP A 76 -15.59 2.23 -20.38
N TRP A 77 -16.28 3.34 -20.15
CA TRP A 77 -16.35 3.97 -18.83
C TRP A 77 -17.12 3.13 -17.80
N GLU A 78 -18.04 2.27 -18.22
CA GLU A 78 -18.77 1.36 -17.32
C GLU A 78 -17.83 0.26 -16.82
N ASP A 79 -16.94 -0.26 -17.69
CA ASP A 79 -15.91 -1.19 -17.26
C ASP A 79 -14.91 -0.55 -16.28
N GLN A 80 -14.57 0.74 -16.47
CA GLN A 80 -13.75 1.45 -15.49
C GLN A 80 -14.47 1.59 -14.14
N GLU A 81 -15.75 1.98 -14.11
CA GLU A 81 -16.54 2.07 -12.88
C GLU A 81 -16.57 0.72 -12.15
N ARG A 82 -16.80 -0.38 -12.86
CA ARG A 82 -16.72 -1.75 -12.33
C ARG A 82 -15.37 -2.06 -11.68
N VAL A 83 -14.26 -1.69 -12.32
CA VAL A 83 -12.91 -1.89 -11.75
C VAL A 83 -12.73 -1.05 -10.47
N LEU A 84 -13.19 0.19 -10.45
CA LEU A 84 -13.09 1.06 -9.28
C LEU A 84 -13.94 0.56 -8.11
N GLU A 85 -15.12 0.01 -8.37
CA GLU A 85 -15.95 -0.67 -7.36
C GLU A 85 -15.24 -1.89 -6.77
N ALA A 86 -14.63 -2.73 -7.62
CA ALA A 86 -13.85 -3.88 -7.18
C ALA A 86 -12.64 -3.46 -6.34
N LEU A 87 -11.92 -2.41 -6.77
CA LEU A 87 -10.80 -1.83 -6.03
C LEU A 87 -11.24 -1.34 -4.65
N ASN A 88 -12.35 -0.60 -4.58
CA ASN A 88 -12.90 -0.12 -3.33
C ASN A 88 -13.32 -1.28 -2.41
N ALA A 89 -13.97 -2.31 -2.94
CA ALA A 89 -14.35 -3.48 -2.16
C ALA A 89 -13.14 -4.18 -1.51
N LEU A 90 -12.03 -4.32 -2.25
CA LEU A 90 -10.78 -4.87 -1.72
C LEU A 90 -10.13 -3.93 -0.70
N ALA A 91 -10.15 -2.61 -0.95
CA ALA A 91 -9.62 -1.58 -0.05
C ALA A 91 -10.30 -1.53 1.33
N GLN A 92 -11.56 -1.98 1.43
CA GLN A 92 -12.34 -2.02 2.65
C GLN A 92 -12.28 -3.37 3.39
N CYS A 93 -11.61 -4.39 2.81
CA CYS A 93 -11.54 -5.72 3.40
C CYS A 93 -10.49 -5.78 4.53
N SER A 94 -10.83 -6.43 5.63
CA SER A 94 -9.94 -6.64 6.78
C SER A 94 -9.59 -8.12 7.02
N ASP A 95 -9.48 -8.89 5.93
CA ASP A 95 -9.11 -10.30 5.96
C ASP A 95 -7.58 -10.47 5.85
N PRO A 96 -6.90 -11.11 6.82
CA PRO A 96 -5.48 -11.42 6.72
C PRO A 96 -5.09 -12.31 5.54
N GLU A 97 -5.95 -13.25 5.13
CA GLU A 97 -5.65 -14.13 4.00
C GLU A 97 -5.60 -13.35 2.69
N LEU A 98 -6.41 -12.30 2.55
CA LEU A 98 -6.37 -11.43 1.38
C LEU A 98 -5.00 -10.76 1.23
N TRP A 99 -4.32 -10.41 2.32
CA TRP A 99 -3.05 -9.70 2.26
C TRP A 99 -1.96 -10.52 1.55
N ASP A 100 -1.82 -11.81 1.87
CA ASP A 100 -0.85 -12.69 1.19
C ASP A 100 -1.21 -12.90 -0.29
N ILE A 101 -2.50 -12.97 -0.62
CA ILE A 101 -2.96 -13.12 -2.01
C ILE A 101 -2.68 -11.84 -2.81
N LEU A 102 -2.87 -10.65 -2.22
CA LEU A 102 -2.51 -9.38 -2.87
C LEU A 102 -1.02 -9.33 -3.21
N ILE A 103 -0.14 -9.79 -2.31
CA ILE A 103 1.31 -9.89 -2.60
C ILE A 103 1.57 -10.87 -3.75
N ALA A 104 0.92 -12.04 -3.74
CA ALA A 104 1.09 -13.05 -4.80
C ALA A 104 0.70 -12.53 -6.20
N HIS A 105 -0.25 -11.59 -6.27
CA HIS A 105 -0.66 -10.93 -7.52
C HIS A 105 0.18 -9.69 -7.87
N GLY A 106 1.23 -9.36 -7.11
CA GLY A 106 2.01 -8.12 -7.28
C GLY A 106 2.64 -7.95 -8.68
N GLU A 107 2.93 -9.06 -9.37
CA GLU A 107 3.52 -9.07 -10.71
C GLU A 107 2.50 -9.07 -11.87
N ASP A 108 1.19 -9.02 -11.58
CA ASP A 108 0.17 -8.99 -12.62
C ASP A 108 0.23 -7.67 -13.43
N GLN A 109 0.55 -7.80 -14.72
CA GLN A 109 0.74 -6.67 -15.64
C GLN A 109 -0.54 -6.29 -16.42
N ARG A 110 -1.66 -7.00 -16.21
CA ARG A 110 -2.93 -6.63 -16.86
C ARG A 110 -3.31 -5.21 -16.47
N TYR A 111 -3.79 -4.43 -17.44
CA TYR A 111 -4.27 -3.07 -17.18
C TYR A 111 -5.45 -3.10 -16.21
N SER A 112 -5.47 -2.17 -15.26
CA SER A 112 -6.54 -2.03 -14.28
C SER A 112 -7.25 -0.70 -14.43
N PHE A 113 -6.58 0.41 -14.12
CA PHE A 113 -7.17 1.74 -14.24
C PHE A 113 -6.12 2.80 -14.49
N THR A 114 -6.56 4.01 -14.86
CA THR A 114 -5.72 5.20 -14.99
C THR A 114 -6.17 6.24 -13.98
N ALA A 115 -5.23 6.79 -13.21
CA ALA A 115 -5.52 7.79 -12.19
C ALA A 115 -4.29 8.67 -11.94
N ARG A 116 -4.49 9.84 -11.33
CA ARG A 116 -3.38 10.57 -10.69
C ARG A 116 -3.24 10.12 -9.24
N ARG A 117 -2.00 9.99 -8.78
CA ARG A 117 -1.68 9.66 -7.38
C ARG A 117 -0.61 10.63 -6.89
N PHE A 118 -0.94 11.43 -5.88
CA PHE A 118 -0.04 12.41 -5.26
C PHE A 118 0.66 13.35 -6.26
N GLY A 119 -0.13 14.15 -6.99
CA GLY A 119 0.39 15.18 -7.88
C GLY A 119 -0.39 15.26 -9.21
N PRO A 120 0.12 16.03 -10.17
CA PRO A 120 -0.59 16.28 -11.42
C PRO A 120 -0.45 15.15 -12.45
N ASN A 121 0.53 14.26 -12.31
CA ASN A 121 0.81 13.22 -13.29
C ASN A 121 -0.20 12.07 -13.19
N ALA A 122 -0.73 11.66 -14.35
CA ALA A 122 -1.48 10.43 -14.49
C ALA A 122 -0.56 9.21 -14.66
N TYR A 123 -1.03 8.06 -14.19
CA TYR A 123 -0.37 6.77 -14.31
C TYR A 123 -1.39 5.71 -14.72
N ASN A 124 -0.94 4.77 -15.56
CA ASN A 124 -1.67 3.54 -15.81
C ASN A 124 -1.26 2.52 -14.74
N PHE A 125 -2.21 2.06 -13.95
CA PHE A 125 -2.02 1.05 -12.93
C PHE A 125 -2.33 -0.32 -13.51
N SER A 126 -1.43 -1.28 -13.27
CA SER A 126 -1.71 -2.69 -13.47
C SER A 126 -2.46 -3.29 -12.28
N VAL A 127 -3.05 -4.48 -12.45
CA VAL A 127 -3.64 -5.25 -11.35
C VAL A 127 -2.62 -5.46 -10.23
N GLY A 128 -1.39 -5.84 -10.56
CA GLY A 128 -0.33 -6.04 -9.57
C GLY A 128 0.12 -4.76 -8.88
N SER A 129 0.10 -3.62 -9.59
CA SER A 129 0.36 -2.30 -8.98
C SER A 129 -0.73 -1.93 -7.98
N ALA A 130 -2.00 -2.20 -8.31
CA ALA A 130 -3.12 -2.02 -7.39
C ALA A 130 -3.01 -2.95 -6.17
N CYS A 131 -2.66 -4.22 -6.37
CA CYS A 131 -2.50 -5.18 -5.28
C CYS A 131 -1.36 -4.80 -4.33
N ARG A 132 -0.19 -4.42 -4.87
CA ARG A 132 0.95 -3.93 -4.06
C ARG A 132 0.61 -2.67 -3.29
N MET A 133 -0.14 -1.75 -3.91
CA MET A 133 -0.63 -0.56 -3.23
C MET A 133 -1.52 -0.94 -2.04
N LEU A 134 -2.53 -1.79 -2.24
CA LEU A 134 -3.44 -2.22 -1.18
C LEU A 134 -2.70 -2.93 -0.05
N ALA A 135 -1.82 -3.88 -0.37
CA ALA A 135 -1.02 -4.61 0.61
C ALA A 135 -0.03 -3.69 1.35
N GLY A 136 0.58 -2.74 0.64
CA GLY A 136 1.50 -1.77 1.19
C GLY A 136 0.82 -0.78 2.14
N GLU A 137 -0.37 -0.29 1.83
CA GLU A 137 -1.11 0.63 2.72
C GLU A 137 -1.44 -0.02 4.09
N GLN A 138 -1.66 -1.34 4.13
CA GLN A 138 -1.84 -2.09 5.40
C GLN A 138 -0.60 -2.12 6.30
N LEU A 139 0.58 -1.76 5.77
CA LEU A 139 1.83 -1.63 6.51
C LEU A 139 2.27 -0.17 6.68
N LEU A 140 2.03 0.67 5.66
CA LEU A 140 2.50 2.06 5.61
C LEU A 140 1.83 2.96 6.66
N TRP A 141 0.65 2.62 7.16
CA TRP A 141 0.03 3.38 8.26
C TRP A 141 0.89 3.37 9.53
N ILE A 142 1.69 2.32 9.74
CA ILE A 142 2.69 2.25 10.82
C ILE A 142 3.80 3.29 10.59
N GLY A 143 4.09 3.61 9.34
CA GLY A 143 5.01 4.68 8.97
C GLY A 143 4.39 6.08 9.04
N ARG A 144 3.05 6.20 9.11
CA ARG A 144 2.28 7.46 9.15
C ARG A 144 1.71 7.68 10.54
N MET A 145 2.59 7.82 11.52
CA MET A 145 2.18 7.95 12.92
C MET A 145 1.90 9.39 13.26
N ASN A 146 0.70 9.84 12.89
CA ASN A 146 -0.08 10.92 13.50
C ASN A 146 -1.50 11.02 12.90
N SER A 147 -2.00 10.01 12.19
CA SER A 147 -3.38 9.99 11.66
C SER A 147 -4.44 9.74 12.74
N ASP A 148 -4.21 10.14 13.99
CA ASP A 148 -5.33 10.30 14.91
C ASP A 148 -6.11 11.54 14.42
N PRO A 149 -7.34 11.38 13.91
CA PRO A 149 -8.12 12.48 13.36
C PRO A 149 -8.36 13.60 14.38
N ASP A 150 -8.20 13.32 15.68
CA ASP A 150 -8.33 14.30 16.75
C ASP A 150 -7.02 15.05 17.06
N SER A 151 -5.89 14.63 16.49
CA SER A 151 -4.59 15.26 16.70
C SER A 151 -4.36 16.50 15.83
N ARG A 152 -5.31 17.44 15.86
CA ARG A 152 -5.16 18.75 15.22
C ARG A 152 -3.90 19.44 15.75
N GLY A 153 -2.87 19.53 14.91
CA GLY A 153 -1.62 20.24 15.21
C GLY A 153 -0.39 19.37 15.46
N ARG A 154 -0.47 18.04 15.36
CA ARG A 154 0.75 17.21 15.35
C ARG A 154 1.31 17.12 13.92
N PRO A 155 2.62 17.30 13.71
CA PRO A 155 3.20 17.19 12.38
C PRO A 155 3.11 15.74 11.90
N ASP A 156 2.66 15.50 10.67
CA ASP A 156 2.75 14.15 10.09
C ASP A 156 4.21 13.67 10.14
N VAL A 157 4.43 12.54 10.81
CA VAL A 157 5.72 11.89 10.87
C VAL A 157 5.66 10.70 9.93
N ILE A 158 6.34 10.86 8.79
CA ILE A 158 6.57 9.80 7.82
C ILE A 158 8.00 9.30 8.05
N VAL A 159 8.14 8.02 8.39
CA VAL A 159 9.44 7.36 8.54
C VAL A 159 9.66 6.34 7.42
N ASN A 160 10.91 6.18 6.98
CA ASN A 160 11.25 5.22 5.95
C ASN A 160 11.38 3.81 6.55
N LEU A 161 10.38 2.97 6.29
CA LEU A 161 10.36 1.59 6.79
C LEU A 161 11.04 0.59 5.87
N GLY A 162 11.58 1.02 4.72
CA GLY A 162 12.26 0.13 3.77
C GLY A 162 11.30 -0.75 2.96
N LEU A 163 10.03 -0.38 2.84
CA LEU A 163 8.98 -1.11 2.11
C LEU A 163 8.94 -0.78 0.61
N ARG A 164 10.06 -0.30 0.04
CA ARG A 164 10.11 0.09 -1.38
C ARG A 164 9.92 -1.11 -2.30
N ASP A 165 10.53 -2.23 -1.94
CA ASP A 165 10.41 -3.52 -2.63
C ASP A 165 9.67 -4.47 -1.69
N LEU A 166 8.34 -4.35 -1.70
CA LEU A 166 7.46 -5.08 -0.77
C LEU A 166 7.54 -6.59 -1.00
N ASP A 167 7.69 -7.02 -2.25
CA ASP A 167 7.77 -8.43 -2.62
C ASP A 167 9.06 -9.05 -2.07
N LYS A 168 10.21 -8.39 -2.29
CA LYS A 168 11.48 -8.80 -1.68
C LYS A 168 11.40 -8.78 -0.16
N TRP A 169 10.88 -7.69 0.42
CA TRP A 169 10.77 -7.55 1.88
C TRP A 169 9.91 -8.64 2.51
N ARG A 170 8.80 -9.04 1.86
CA ARG A 170 7.94 -10.14 2.29
C ARG A 170 8.62 -11.49 2.09
N SER A 171 9.34 -11.72 0.99
CA SER A 171 10.04 -12.98 0.73
C SER A 171 11.04 -13.36 1.83
N GLU A 172 11.67 -12.36 2.46
CA GLU A 172 12.63 -12.52 3.56
C GLU A 172 11.97 -12.83 4.91
N ARG A 173 10.64 -12.69 5.00
CA ARG A 173 9.85 -12.82 6.23
C ARG A 173 8.65 -13.72 6.04
N ARG A 174 8.69 -14.63 5.06
CA ARG A 174 7.54 -15.43 4.61
C ARG A 174 6.87 -16.24 5.73
N GLU A 175 7.63 -16.60 6.76
CA GLU A 175 7.19 -17.36 7.93
C GLU A 175 6.42 -16.52 8.95
N LYS A 176 6.51 -15.19 8.87
CA LYS A 176 5.84 -14.28 9.79
C LYS A 176 4.40 -14.05 9.37
N ALA A 177 3.49 -14.05 10.34
CA ALA A 177 2.13 -13.59 10.16
C ALA A 177 2.08 -12.06 10.02
N LEU A 178 1.03 -11.52 9.40
CA LEU A 178 0.88 -10.07 9.19
C LEU A 178 0.99 -9.25 10.48
N TRP A 179 0.48 -9.75 11.61
CA TRP A 179 0.58 -9.03 12.88
C TRP A 179 2.03 -8.95 13.41
N GLU A 180 2.85 -9.98 13.16
CA GLU A 180 4.28 -9.99 13.52
C GLU A 180 5.07 -9.02 12.64
N LEU A 181 4.72 -8.97 11.35
CA LEU A 181 5.24 -7.98 10.41
C LEU A 181 4.94 -6.55 10.87
N GLN A 182 3.71 -6.31 11.34
CA GLN A 182 3.31 -5.00 11.89
C GLN A 182 4.07 -4.65 13.18
N VAL A 183 4.32 -5.62 14.06
CA VAL A 183 5.15 -5.43 15.27
C VAL A 183 6.59 -5.06 14.89
N GLU A 184 7.21 -5.78 13.94
CA GLU A 184 8.56 -5.48 13.47
C GLU A 184 8.66 -4.05 12.90
N LEU A 185 7.66 -3.64 12.13
CA LEU A 185 7.61 -2.29 11.56
C LEU A 185 7.42 -1.21 12.64
N LEU A 186 6.67 -1.49 13.71
CA LEU A 186 6.52 -0.57 14.85
C LEU A 186 7.86 -0.41 15.59
N ASP A 187 8.60 -1.49 15.82
CA ASP A 187 9.95 -1.41 16.41
C ASP A 187 10.88 -0.54 15.55
N LYS A 188 10.89 -0.78 14.23
CA LYS A 188 11.66 0.04 13.30
C LYS A 188 11.22 1.50 13.33
N ALA A 189 9.92 1.75 13.38
CA ALA A 189 9.38 3.10 13.40
C ALA A 189 9.79 3.87 14.67
N ALA A 190 9.84 3.21 15.85
CA ALA A 190 10.33 3.83 17.09
C ALA A 190 11.80 4.25 16.98
N LEU A 191 12.64 3.40 16.37
CA LEU A 191 14.05 3.71 16.11
C LEU A 191 14.20 4.91 15.16
N GLU A 192 13.45 4.94 14.08
CA GLU A 192 13.49 6.05 13.11
C GLU A 192 13.00 7.36 13.73
N VAL A 193 11.95 7.32 14.56
CA VAL A 193 11.48 8.51 15.30
C VAL A 193 12.57 9.09 16.20
N GLY A 194 13.37 8.25 16.87
CA GLY A 194 14.49 8.69 17.70
C GLY A 194 15.53 9.53 16.93
N LYS A 195 15.71 9.23 15.64
CA LYS A 195 16.69 9.89 14.74
C LYS A 195 16.19 11.22 14.16
N LEU A 196 14.91 11.57 14.33
CA LEU A 196 14.35 12.78 13.72
C LEU A 196 14.80 14.06 14.44
N GLU A 197 15.74 14.80 13.87
CA GLU A 197 16.26 16.05 14.44
C GLU A 197 15.20 17.15 14.58
N ARG A 198 14.15 17.12 13.75
CA ARG A 198 13.07 18.11 13.74
C ARG A 198 12.08 18.02 14.90
N LEU A 199 12.16 16.97 15.72
CA LEU A 199 11.25 16.74 16.84
C LEU A 199 11.97 17.03 18.16
N SER A 200 11.28 17.68 19.09
CA SER A 200 11.80 17.79 20.46
C SER A 200 11.84 16.42 21.14
N ASP A 201 12.65 16.28 22.19
CA ASP A 201 12.74 15.03 22.94
C ASP A 201 11.39 14.60 23.53
N ASP A 202 10.58 15.55 24.00
CA ASP A 202 9.23 15.28 24.49
C ASP A 202 8.30 14.78 23.36
N GLN A 203 8.40 15.35 22.16
CA GLN A 203 7.64 14.88 21.00
C GLN A 203 8.06 13.46 20.60
N LYS A 204 9.37 13.18 20.56
CA LYS A 204 9.90 11.83 20.30
C LYS A 204 9.40 10.84 21.33
N LYS A 205 9.53 11.17 22.63
CA LYS A 205 9.07 10.32 23.74
C LYS A 205 7.58 10.04 23.67
N ALA A 206 6.76 11.05 23.37
CA ALA A 206 5.32 10.89 23.23
C ALA A 206 4.94 9.98 22.04
N LEU A 207 5.60 10.13 20.89
CA LEU A 207 5.39 9.28 19.72
C LEU A 207 5.86 7.84 19.97
N ILE A 208 7.05 7.66 20.55
CA ILE A 208 7.57 6.34 20.92
C ILE A 208 6.63 5.66 21.91
N ALA A 209 6.13 6.35 22.92
CA ALA A 209 5.15 5.78 23.83
C ALA A 209 3.83 5.38 23.13
N GLN A 210 3.41 6.10 22.08
CA GLN A 210 2.24 5.73 21.28
C GLN A 210 2.50 4.49 20.42
N ILE A 211 3.71 4.38 19.82
CA ILE A 211 4.17 3.21 19.07
C ILE A 211 4.13 1.98 19.96
N GLU A 212 4.77 2.06 21.11
CA GLU A 212 4.88 0.95 22.07
C GLU A 212 3.50 0.49 22.54
N ARG A 213 2.59 1.42 22.87
CA ARG A 213 1.20 1.06 23.22
C ARG A 213 0.48 0.30 22.09
N ARG A 214 0.67 0.71 20.83
CA ARG A 214 0.07 0.01 19.68
C ARG A 214 0.71 -1.37 19.48
N LYS A 215 2.04 -1.45 19.57
CA LYS A 215 2.81 -2.69 19.50
C LYS A 215 2.31 -3.69 20.53
N ASP A 216 2.19 -3.27 21.79
CA ASP A 216 1.66 -4.10 22.87
C ASP A 216 0.22 -4.56 22.62
N GLY A 217 -0.61 -3.73 22.00
CA GLY A 217 -1.97 -4.11 21.60
C GLY A 217 -1.99 -5.23 20.55
N ILE A 218 -1.17 -5.09 19.49
CA ILE A 218 -1.04 -6.09 18.42
C ILE A 218 -0.44 -7.38 18.98
N SER A 219 0.68 -7.30 19.71
CA SER A 219 1.37 -8.45 20.29
C SER A 219 0.49 -9.26 21.23
N ARG A 220 -0.32 -8.59 22.08
CA ARG A 220 -1.24 -9.28 23.00
C ARG A 220 -2.42 -9.91 22.27
N SER A 221 -3.00 -9.22 21.29
CA SER A 221 -4.16 -9.74 20.55
C SER A 221 -3.80 -10.78 19.51
N ARG A 222 -2.54 -10.78 19.02
CA ARG A 222 -2.07 -11.54 17.86
C ARG A 222 -2.95 -11.35 16.63
N LYS A 223 -3.53 -10.16 16.49
CA LYS A 223 -4.43 -9.78 15.39
C LYS A 223 -3.82 -8.61 14.64
N ALA A 224 -3.78 -8.74 13.32
CA ALA A 224 -3.37 -7.65 12.45
C ALA A 224 -4.40 -6.52 12.52
N ILE A 225 -3.91 -5.29 12.50
CA ILE A 225 -4.76 -4.11 12.38
C ILE A 225 -4.90 -3.78 10.90
N PHE A 226 -6.14 -3.70 10.44
CA PHE A 226 -6.45 -3.25 9.09
C PHE A 226 -6.89 -1.80 9.14
N ILE A 227 -6.32 -1.01 8.25
CA ILE A 227 -6.81 0.33 7.98
C ILE A 227 -7.64 0.29 6.70
N ARG A 228 -8.72 1.08 6.68
CA ARG A 228 -9.45 1.33 5.44
C ARG A 228 -8.53 2.15 4.54
N VAL A 229 -8.26 1.63 3.34
CA VAL A 229 -7.46 2.38 2.37
C VAL A 229 -8.37 3.44 1.76
N HIS A 230 -8.07 4.70 2.07
CA HIS A 230 -8.77 5.83 1.47
C HIS A 230 -8.28 6.04 0.05
N LEU A 231 -9.13 5.70 -0.92
CA LEU A 231 -8.87 5.95 -2.33
C LEU A 231 -9.01 7.43 -2.70
N ASP A 232 -9.39 8.29 -1.75
CA ASP A 232 -9.52 9.75 -1.92
C ASP A 232 -8.19 10.44 -2.31
N SER A 233 -7.06 9.75 -2.13
CA SER A 233 -5.74 10.21 -2.61
C SER A 233 -5.55 10.05 -4.13
N PHE A 234 -6.50 9.41 -4.80
CA PHE A 234 -6.56 9.23 -6.24
C PHE A 234 -7.53 10.22 -6.87
N ASP A 235 -7.08 10.84 -7.95
CA ASP A 235 -7.95 11.56 -8.88
C ASP A 235 -8.28 10.59 -10.03
N PHE A 236 -9.46 9.97 -9.94
CA PHE A 236 -9.95 9.05 -10.95
C PHE A 236 -10.61 9.81 -12.10
N TYR A 237 -10.24 9.48 -13.32
CA TYR A 237 -10.89 10.03 -14.51
C TYR A 237 -12.29 9.47 -14.66
N SER A 238 -13.23 10.28 -15.17
CA SER A 238 -14.60 9.85 -15.46
C SER A 238 -15.03 10.40 -16.81
N LYS A 239 -16.10 9.83 -17.36
CA LYS A 239 -16.70 10.33 -18.62
C LYS A 239 -17.06 11.82 -18.56
N ALA A 240 -17.44 12.32 -17.38
CA ALA A 240 -17.80 13.72 -17.17
C ALA A 240 -16.59 14.66 -17.23
N SER A 241 -15.39 14.20 -16.86
CA SER A 241 -14.17 15.03 -16.87
C SER A 241 -13.51 15.14 -18.25
N GLN A 242 -14.03 14.46 -19.26
CA GLN A 242 -13.51 14.46 -20.64
C GLN A 242 -14.28 15.38 -21.60
N LYS A 243 -15.29 16.11 -21.12
CA LYS A 243 -16.05 17.09 -21.90
C LYS A 243 -15.50 18.49 -21.69
#